data_AF-A0A7S0X6Q4-F1
#
_entry.id   AF-A0A7S0X6Q4-F1
#
_cell.length_a   1.000
_cell.length_b   1.000
_cell.length_c   1.000
_cell.angle_alpha   90.00
_cell.angle_beta   90.00
_cell.angle_gamma   90.00
#
_symmetry.space_group_name_H-M   'P 1'
#
loop_
_entity.id
_entity.type
_entity.pdbx_description
1 polymer ?
#
loop_
_entity_poly.entity_id
_entity_poly.type
_entity_poly.pdbx_seq_one_letter_code
_entity_poly.pdbx_strand_id
1 'polypeptide(L)'
;GGLGTGGMTSPARQRPPPSHRRVILHCDADAFFVQVERHRDPSLRRVSAVAVQQHQDVIAVDAGARAAGVRKHSSPWDARAALATVGGRLVHVHVNAGQRVSYRPYLAASAALHALLASHEMAEAIRAAITHHGAAEAVAG
;
A
#
# COMPACT_ATOMS: atom_id res chain seq x y z
N GLY A 1 28.99 42.64 -10.65
CA GLY A 1 29.18 41.48 -9.75
C GLY A 1 27.94 40.63 -9.83
N GLY A 2 28.06 39.40 -10.33
CA GLY A 2 26.94 38.48 -10.53
C GLY A 2 26.71 37.59 -9.29
N LEU A 3 25.46 37.39 -8.93
CA LEU A 3 25.03 36.38 -7.97
C LEU A 3 24.41 35.22 -8.78
N GLY A 4 25.09 34.08 -8.74
CA GLY A 4 24.66 32.85 -9.40
C GLY A 4 23.48 32.21 -8.66
N THR A 5 22.41 31.95 -9.39
CA THR A 5 21.32 31.06 -8.96
C THR A 5 21.65 29.65 -9.43
N GLY A 6 22.30 28.88 -8.55
CA GLY A 6 22.56 27.46 -8.76
C GLY A 6 21.27 26.66 -8.76
N GLY A 7 20.62 26.55 -9.92
CA GLY A 7 19.53 25.62 -10.14
C GLY A 7 20.09 24.19 -10.15
N MET A 8 19.90 23.45 -9.06
CA MET A 8 20.08 22.00 -9.03
C MET A 8 19.06 21.38 -9.98
N THR A 9 19.48 21.15 -11.23
CA THR A 9 18.74 20.35 -12.19
C THR A 9 18.69 18.92 -11.63
N SER A 10 17.49 18.47 -11.24
CA SER A 10 17.26 17.03 -11.05
C SER A 10 17.68 16.32 -12.34
N PRO A 11 18.49 15.24 -12.27
CA PRO A 11 18.91 14.54 -13.47
C PRO A 11 17.64 14.03 -14.17
N ALA A 12 17.45 14.49 -15.41
CA ALA A 12 16.38 14.04 -16.27
C ALA A 12 16.42 12.51 -16.32
N ARG A 13 15.34 11.85 -15.91
CA ARG A 13 15.22 10.38 -16.04
C ARG A 13 15.41 10.04 -17.52
N GLN A 14 16.56 9.51 -17.88
CA GLN A 14 16.82 9.08 -19.24
C GLN A 14 15.86 7.93 -19.56
N ARG A 15 15.00 8.14 -20.55
CA ARG A 15 14.14 7.09 -21.07
C ARG A 15 15.04 6.10 -21.82
N PRO A 16 15.04 4.81 -21.48
CA PRO A 16 15.88 3.84 -22.17
C PRO A 16 15.51 3.80 -23.67
N PRO A 17 16.50 3.54 -24.54
CA PRO A 17 16.30 3.55 -25.99
C PRO A 17 15.23 2.53 -26.42
N PRO A 18 14.54 2.78 -27.55
CA PRO A 18 13.40 1.97 -28.01
C PRO A 18 13.71 0.48 -28.23
N SER A 19 14.99 0.12 -28.36
CA SER A 19 15.47 -1.24 -28.64
C SER A 19 15.52 -2.16 -27.42
N HIS A 20 15.33 -1.66 -26.20
CA HIS A 20 15.32 -2.51 -24.99
C HIS A 20 13.91 -2.98 -24.63
N ARG A 21 13.73 -4.30 -24.53
CA ARG A 21 12.53 -4.90 -23.90
C ARG A 21 12.46 -4.40 -22.46
N ARG A 22 11.38 -3.71 -22.12
CA ARG A 22 11.14 -3.20 -20.75
C ARG A 22 10.27 -4.21 -20.01
N VAL A 23 10.72 -4.58 -18.81
CA VAL A 23 9.87 -5.24 -17.82
C VAL A 23 9.34 -4.16 -16.88
N ILE A 24 8.03 -4.09 -16.72
CA ILE A 24 7.36 -3.10 -15.86
C ILE A 24 6.67 -3.86 -14.74
N LEU A 25 7.02 -3.53 -13.50
CA LEU A 25 6.35 -4.06 -12.31
C LEU A 25 5.39 -3.00 -11.76
N HIS A 26 4.15 -3.41 -11.52
CA HIS A 26 3.17 -2.64 -10.77
C HIS A 26 2.98 -3.29 -9.39
N CYS A 27 3.18 -2.49 -8.33
CA CYS A 27 2.99 -2.93 -6.95
C CYS A 27 1.85 -2.15 -6.31
N ASP A 28 0.87 -2.85 -5.77
CA ASP A 28 -0.22 -2.27 -4.97
C ASP A 28 -0.30 -3.01 -3.63
N ALA A 29 -0.55 -2.27 -2.55
CA ALA A 29 -0.61 -2.85 -1.21
C ALA A 29 -2.04 -3.31 -0.88
N ASP A 30 -2.20 -4.60 -0.59
CA ASP A 30 -3.49 -5.19 -0.23
C ASP A 30 -4.16 -4.47 0.93
N ALA A 31 -5.34 -3.92 0.68
CA ALA A 31 -6.16 -3.21 1.67
C ALA A 31 -5.32 -2.24 2.54
N PHE A 32 -4.46 -1.43 1.90
CA PHE A 32 -3.43 -0.61 2.54
C PHE A 32 -3.83 0.04 3.89
N PHE A 33 -4.98 0.72 3.95
CA PHE A 33 -5.45 1.37 5.18
C PHE A 33 -5.68 0.39 6.33
N VAL A 34 -6.24 -0.79 6.05
CA VAL A 34 -6.43 -1.85 7.05
C VAL A 34 -5.08 -2.34 7.58
N GLN A 35 -4.09 -2.51 6.69
CA GLN A 35 -2.75 -2.96 7.09
C GLN A 35 -2.03 -1.92 7.95
N VAL A 36 -2.18 -0.63 7.63
CA VAL A 36 -1.66 0.45 8.47
C VAL A 36 -2.30 0.44 9.86
N GLU A 37 -3.62 0.27 9.95
CA GLU A 37 -4.28 0.17 11.26
C GLU A 37 -3.84 -1.08 12.05
N ARG A 38 -3.68 -2.25 11.41
CA ARG A 38 -3.12 -3.45 12.06
C ARG A 38 -1.68 -3.29 12.53
N HIS A 39 -0.89 -2.52 11.80
CA HIS A 39 0.48 -2.24 12.21
C HIS A 39 0.49 -1.40 13.49
N ARG A 40 -0.37 -0.39 13.55
CA ARG A 40 -0.46 0.59 14.65
C ARG A 40 -1.17 0.09 15.89
N ASP A 41 -2.23 -0.69 15.72
CA ASP A 41 -2.97 -1.33 16.79
C ASP A 41 -2.77 -2.86 16.72
N PRO A 42 -1.87 -3.41 17.57
CA PRO A 42 -1.62 -4.84 17.62
C PRO A 42 -2.87 -5.70 17.92
N SER A 43 -3.92 -5.14 18.53
CA SER A 43 -5.15 -5.87 18.81
C SER A 43 -5.88 -6.32 17.54
N LEU A 44 -5.67 -5.61 16.41
CA LEU A 44 -6.29 -5.92 15.12
C LEU A 44 -5.56 -7.02 14.35
N ARG A 45 -4.34 -7.41 14.75
CA ARG A 45 -3.53 -8.42 14.04
C ARG A 45 -4.12 -9.82 14.11
N ARG A 46 -4.88 -10.12 15.18
CA ARG A 46 -5.56 -11.42 15.38
C ARG A 46 -7.01 -11.42 14.88
N VAL A 47 -7.51 -10.29 14.38
CA VAL A 47 -8.86 -10.17 13.84
C VAL A 47 -8.82 -10.56 12.37
N SER A 48 -9.55 -11.62 12.00
CA SER A 48 -9.55 -12.20 10.65
C SER A 48 -10.28 -11.35 9.61
N ALA A 49 -11.19 -10.46 10.02
CA ALA A 49 -11.97 -9.59 9.15
C ALA A 49 -11.98 -8.16 9.69
N VAL A 50 -11.37 -7.22 8.94
CA VAL A 50 -11.26 -5.82 9.33
C VAL A 50 -11.62 -4.89 8.17
N ALA A 51 -12.42 -3.88 8.47
CA ALA A 51 -12.70 -2.76 7.57
C ALA A 51 -12.39 -1.43 8.27
N VAL A 52 -12.09 -0.40 7.47
CA VAL A 52 -11.85 0.97 7.94
C VAL A 52 -12.96 1.87 7.42
N GLN A 53 -13.58 2.63 8.31
CA GLN A 53 -14.55 3.68 7.98
C GLN A 53 -13.91 5.07 8.10
N GLN A 54 -14.41 6.02 7.31
CA GLN A 54 -14.30 7.44 7.57
C GLN A 54 -15.72 8.01 7.61
N HIS A 55 -16.10 8.59 8.73
CA HIS A 55 -17.45 9.15 8.91
C HIS A 55 -18.52 8.09 8.61
N GLN A 56 -19.37 8.30 7.60
CA GLN A 56 -20.44 7.40 7.20
C GLN A 56 -20.08 6.55 5.97
N ASP A 57 -18.79 6.38 5.67
CA ASP A 57 -18.30 5.67 4.49
C ASP A 57 -17.26 4.62 4.86
N VAL A 58 -17.39 3.40 4.34
CA VAL A 58 -16.34 2.38 4.42
C VAL A 58 -15.32 2.61 3.31
N ILE A 59 -14.09 2.97 3.68
CA ILE A 59 -13.03 3.38 2.74
C ILE A 59 -12.06 2.25 2.39
N ALA A 60 -11.91 1.25 3.27
CA ALA A 60 -11.03 0.11 3.04
C ALA A 60 -11.57 -1.16 3.69
N VAL A 61 -11.33 -2.30 3.03
CA VAL A 61 -11.89 -3.60 3.39
C VAL A 61 -10.84 -4.65 3.10
N ASP A 62 -10.47 -5.48 4.07
CA ASP A 62 -9.58 -6.62 3.84
C ASP A 62 -10.33 -7.83 3.26
N ALA A 63 -9.57 -8.88 2.93
CA ALA A 63 -10.14 -10.08 2.33
C ALA A 63 -11.20 -10.75 3.23
N GLY A 64 -10.96 -10.82 4.53
CA GLY A 64 -11.92 -11.41 5.49
C GLY A 64 -13.21 -10.62 5.60
N ALA A 65 -13.13 -9.29 5.68
CA ALA A 65 -14.29 -8.41 5.68
C ALA A 65 -15.06 -8.49 4.35
N ARG A 66 -14.36 -8.61 3.22
CA ARG A 66 -14.99 -8.79 1.90
C ARG A 66 -15.73 -10.13 1.81
N ALA A 67 -15.15 -11.20 2.35
CA ALA A 67 -15.79 -12.51 2.41
C ALA A 67 -17.04 -12.49 3.30
N ALA A 68 -17.05 -11.68 4.37
CA ALA A 68 -18.22 -11.44 5.21
C ALA A 68 -19.29 -10.53 4.55
N GLY A 69 -19.08 -10.07 3.33
CA GLY A 69 -20.05 -9.27 2.57
C GLY A 69 -19.83 -7.75 2.64
N VAL A 70 -18.83 -7.26 3.37
CA VAL A 70 -18.52 -5.82 3.41
C VAL A 70 -17.99 -5.35 2.06
N ARG A 71 -18.36 -4.12 1.66
CA ARG A 71 -17.92 -3.48 0.41
C ARG A 71 -17.42 -2.06 0.72
N LYS A 72 -16.57 -1.52 -0.14
CA LYS A 72 -16.27 -0.08 -0.09
C LYS A 72 -17.57 0.68 -0.37
N HIS A 73 -17.71 1.84 0.27
CA HIS A 73 -18.90 2.67 0.20
C HIS A 73 -20.19 2.09 0.80
N SER A 74 -20.12 0.96 1.51
CA SER A 74 -21.22 0.53 2.36
C SER A 74 -21.33 1.46 3.57
N SER A 75 -22.55 1.58 4.13
CA SER A 75 -22.72 2.29 5.38
C SER A 75 -21.96 1.59 6.53
N PRO A 76 -21.47 2.32 7.53
CA PRO A 76 -20.93 1.74 8.75
C PRO A 76 -21.86 0.80 9.50
N TRP A 77 -23.18 1.03 9.39
CA TRP A 77 -24.18 0.21 10.04
C TRP A 77 -24.22 -1.18 9.41
N ASP A 78 -24.36 -1.25 8.07
CA ASP A 78 -24.35 -2.51 7.31
C ASP A 78 -23.04 -3.27 7.52
N ALA A 79 -21.91 -2.55 7.46
CA ALA A 79 -20.60 -3.15 7.65
C ALA A 79 -20.40 -3.74 9.05
N ARG A 80 -20.87 -3.05 10.11
CA ARG A 80 -20.84 -3.59 11.48
C ARG A 80 -21.69 -4.84 11.60
N ALA A 81 -22.90 -4.84 11.03
CA ALA A 81 -23.78 -6.00 11.07
C ALA A 81 -23.14 -7.21 10.39
N ALA A 82 -22.58 -7.04 9.19
CA ALA A 82 -21.87 -8.08 8.45
C ALA A 82 -20.65 -8.61 9.23
N LEU A 83 -19.81 -7.72 9.78
CA LEU A 83 -18.61 -8.11 10.52
C LEU A 83 -18.92 -8.84 11.83
N ALA A 84 -20.02 -8.50 12.50
CA ALA A 84 -20.42 -9.17 13.74
C ALA A 84 -20.65 -10.68 13.54
N THR A 85 -21.12 -11.10 12.37
CA THR A 85 -21.38 -12.52 12.05
C THR A 85 -20.12 -13.39 12.04
N VAL A 86 -18.94 -12.78 11.87
CA VAL A 86 -17.64 -13.48 11.79
C VAL A 86 -16.66 -13.05 12.87
N GLY A 87 -17.12 -12.29 13.89
CA GLY A 87 -16.24 -11.75 14.94
C GLY A 87 -15.27 -10.67 14.45
N GLY A 88 -15.57 -10.01 13.33
CA GLY A 88 -14.76 -8.96 12.72
C GLY A 88 -14.81 -7.62 13.44
N ARG A 89 -14.09 -6.64 12.90
CA ARG A 89 -14.00 -5.27 13.45
C ARG A 89 -14.13 -4.20 12.36
N LEU A 90 -14.97 -3.21 12.62
CA LEU A 90 -15.00 -1.95 11.86
C LEU A 90 -14.28 -0.89 12.70
N VAL A 91 -13.18 -0.35 12.18
CA VAL A 91 -12.40 0.69 12.87
C VAL A 91 -12.51 2.02 12.15
N HIS A 92 -12.46 3.13 12.88
CA HIS A 92 -12.44 4.46 12.25
C HIS A 92 -11.02 4.81 11.82
N VAL A 93 -10.87 5.45 10.67
CA VAL A 93 -9.61 6.05 10.20
C VAL A 93 -9.02 6.92 11.31
N HIS A 94 -7.70 7.02 11.37
CA HIS A 94 -7.03 7.76 12.42
C HIS A 94 -7.55 9.19 12.56
N VAL A 95 -7.89 9.55 13.80
CA VAL A 95 -8.23 10.91 14.21
C VAL A 95 -7.11 11.49 15.06
N ASN A 96 -6.82 12.77 14.87
CA ASN A 96 -5.88 13.50 15.70
C ASN A 96 -6.52 13.87 17.07
N ALA A 97 -5.75 14.49 17.96
CA ALA A 97 -6.23 14.90 19.28
C ALA A 97 -7.47 15.82 19.22
N GLY A 98 -7.62 16.60 18.14
CA GLY A 98 -8.79 17.44 17.89
C GLY A 98 -9.95 16.73 17.19
N GLN A 99 -9.99 15.39 17.19
CA GLN A 99 -11.04 14.56 16.58
C GLN A 99 -11.22 14.75 15.06
N ARG A 100 -10.23 15.32 14.37
CA ARG A 100 -10.24 15.45 12.91
C ARG A 100 -9.51 14.28 12.27
N VAL A 101 -10.04 13.79 11.16
CA VAL A 101 -9.39 12.78 10.32
C VAL A 101 -7.98 13.27 9.95
N SER A 102 -7.00 12.40 10.13
CA SER A 102 -5.60 12.67 9.82
C SER A 102 -5.00 11.52 9.05
N TYR A 103 -4.53 11.83 7.84
CA TYR A 103 -3.92 10.84 6.96
C TYR A 103 -2.42 10.61 7.22
N ARG A 104 -1.81 11.35 8.15
CA ARG A 104 -0.37 11.31 8.45
C ARG A 104 0.20 9.89 8.61
N PRO A 105 -0.46 8.95 9.32
CA PRO A 105 0.07 7.60 9.50
C PRO A 105 0.12 6.80 8.19
N TYR A 106 -0.90 6.94 7.34
CA TYR A 106 -0.94 6.28 6.04
C TYR A 106 0.08 6.90 5.08
N LEU A 107 0.26 8.22 5.11
CA LEU A 107 1.30 8.91 4.33
C LEU A 107 2.71 8.47 4.76
N ALA A 108 2.96 8.33 6.07
CA ALA A 108 4.24 7.84 6.58
C ALA A 108 4.51 6.39 6.14
N ALA A 109 3.50 5.51 6.23
CA ALA A 109 3.61 4.13 5.77
C ALA A 109 3.85 4.04 4.25
N SER A 110 3.16 4.88 3.47
CA SER A 110 3.33 4.96 2.02
C SER A 110 4.74 5.44 1.66
N ALA A 111 5.23 6.50 2.31
CA ALA A 111 6.59 6.99 2.12
C ALA A 111 7.65 5.93 2.45
N ALA A 112 7.47 5.16 3.55
CA ALA A 112 8.34 4.06 3.90
C ALA A 112 8.33 2.94 2.84
N LEU A 113 7.15 2.56 2.35
CA LEU A 113 7.02 1.57 1.28
C LEU A 113 7.70 2.03 -0.02
N HIS A 114 7.50 3.29 -0.41
CA HIS A 114 8.16 3.87 -1.59
C HIS A 114 9.67 3.97 -1.42
N ALA A 115 10.17 4.32 -0.23
CA ALA A 115 11.60 4.33 0.05
C ALA A 115 12.21 2.93 -0.09
N LEU A 116 11.53 1.89 0.41
CA LEU A 116 11.93 0.50 0.22
C LEU A 116 11.92 0.09 -1.25
N LEU A 117 10.85 0.41 -2.00
CA LEU A 117 10.76 0.07 -3.42
C LEU A 117 11.80 0.80 -4.28
N ALA A 118 12.27 1.98 -3.85
CA ALA A 118 13.32 2.73 -4.49
C ALA A 118 14.74 2.36 -4.00
N SER A 119 14.87 1.44 -3.05
CA SER A 119 16.15 1.09 -2.44
C SER A 119 17.01 0.26 -3.39
N HIS A 120 18.33 0.32 -3.18
CA HIS A 120 19.28 -0.47 -3.96
C HIS A 120 19.08 -1.96 -3.72
N GLU A 121 18.82 -2.35 -2.47
CA GLU A 121 18.58 -3.73 -2.06
C GLU A 121 17.36 -4.32 -2.77
N MET A 122 16.26 -3.58 -2.86
CA MET A 122 15.08 -4.04 -3.59
C MET A 122 15.36 -4.14 -5.10
N ALA A 123 16.11 -3.20 -5.66
CA ALA A 123 16.49 -3.24 -7.06
C ALA A 123 17.37 -4.45 -7.39
N GLU A 124 18.32 -4.82 -6.51
CA GLU A 124 19.12 -6.04 -6.63
C GLU A 124 18.27 -7.30 -6.49
N ALA A 125 17.37 -7.34 -5.49
CA ALA A 125 16.48 -8.48 -5.29
C ALA A 125 15.60 -8.76 -6.54
N ILE A 126 15.05 -7.71 -7.15
CA ILE A 126 14.26 -7.81 -8.38
C ILE A 126 15.14 -8.30 -9.55
N ARG A 127 16.36 -7.75 -9.71
CA ARG A 127 17.30 -8.20 -10.76
C ARG A 127 17.64 -9.69 -10.62
N ALA A 128 17.94 -10.13 -9.41
CA ALA A 128 18.25 -11.53 -9.13
C ALA A 128 17.06 -12.44 -9.47
N ALA A 129 15.84 -12.07 -9.04
CA ALA A 129 14.63 -12.83 -9.30
C ALA A 129 14.31 -12.97 -10.81
N ILE A 130 14.48 -11.90 -11.59
CA ILE A 130 14.28 -11.93 -13.05
C ILE A 130 15.32 -12.84 -13.72
N THR A 131 16.58 -12.79 -13.28
CA THR A 131 17.68 -13.54 -13.91
C THR A 131 17.60 -15.04 -13.63
N HIS A 132 17.18 -15.44 -12.43
CA HIS A 132 17.04 -16.86 -12.07
C HIS A 132 15.95 -17.59 -12.87
N HIS A 133 14.88 -16.91 -13.32
CA HIS A 133 13.87 -17.54 -14.17
C HIS A 133 14.30 -17.65 -15.65
N GLY A 134 15.12 -16.72 -16.16
CA GLY A 134 15.64 -16.81 -17.52
C GLY A 134 16.59 -17.99 -17.76
N ALA A 135 17.33 -18.42 -16.73
CA ALA A 135 18.24 -19.57 -16.83
C ALA A 135 17.50 -20.92 -16.80
N ALA A 136 16.36 -21.02 -16.11
CA ALA A 136 15.59 -22.25 -16.02
C ALA A 136 14.87 -22.60 -17.35
N GLU A 137 14.41 -21.59 -18.10
CA GLU A 137 13.82 -21.81 -19.43
C GLU A 137 14.87 -22.12 -20.51
N ALA A 138 16.10 -21.62 -20.37
CA ALA A 138 17.18 -21.84 -21.35
C ALA A 138 17.81 -23.25 -21.29
N VAL A 139 17.58 -24.02 -20.23
CA VAL A 139 18.09 -25.41 -20.07
C VAL A 139 17.02 -26.45 -20.44
N ALA A 140 15.77 -26.02 -20.63
CA ALA A 140 14.64 -26.88 -21.00
C ALA A 140 14.30 -26.85 -22.50
N GLY A 141 15.10 -26.15 -23.32
CA GLY A 141 14.93 -26.00 -24.77
C GLY A 141 16.03 -26.66 -25.58
#